data_AF-A0A534IP65-F1
#
_entry.id   AF-A0A534IP65-F1
#
_cell.length_a   1.000
_cell.length_b   1.000
_cell.length_c   1.000
_cell.angle_alpha   90.00
_cell.angle_beta   90.00
_cell.angle_gamma   90.00
#
_symmetry.space_group_name_H-M   'P 1'
#
loop_
_entity.id
_entity.type
_entity.pdbx_description
1 polymer ?
#
loop_
_entity_poly.entity_id
_entity_poly.type
_entity_poly.pdbx_seq_one_letter_code
_entity_poly.pdbx_strand_id
1 'polypeptide(L)'
;MALGKTVELAGDEVAFGDLPAALSQKLGHPIRYAEQSEEEARKIMGDDGLRMFQFFRTKGYHVDIPALETAWGYRMTRFPEFLDTVDWERAQPKW
;
A
#
# COMPACT_ATOMS: atom_id res chain seq x y z
N MET A 1 8.66 13.03 22.11
CA MET A 1 9.94 13.17 21.36
C MET A 1 10.59 11.81 21.20
N ALA A 2 10.96 11.41 19.97
CA ALA A 2 11.53 10.09 19.66
C ALA A 2 13.02 10.18 19.29
N LEU A 3 13.81 10.96 20.02
CA LEU A 3 15.26 11.03 19.81
C LEU A 3 15.89 9.66 20.09
N GLY A 4 16.60 9.12 19.10
CA GLY A 4 17.31 7.83 19.19
C GLY A 4 16.43 6.57 19.10
N LYS A 5 15.16 6.69 18.70
CA LYS A 5 14.27 5.54 18.49
C LYS A 5 14.10 5.22 17.01
N THR A 6 14.03 3.94 16.69
CA THR A 6 13.48 3.46 15.40
C THR A 6 11.96 3.42 15.52
N VAL A 7 11.27 3.98 14.53
CA VAL A 7 9.80 3.97 14.45
C VAL A 7 9.42 3.55 13.03
N GLU A 8 8.64 2.48 12.91
CA GLU A 8 8.01 2.11 11.64
C GLU A 8 6.70 2.89 11.45
N LEU A 9 6.38 3.25 10.21
CA LEU A 9 5.27 4.14 9.88
C LEU A 9 4.32 3.47 8.90
N ALA A 10 3.04 3.47 9.24
CA ALA A 10 1.96 3.07 8.35
C ALA A 10 0.72 3.93 8.67
N GLY A 11 -0.06 4.23 7.64
CA GLY A 11 -1.35 4.90 7.79
C GLY A 11 -2.54 3.96 7.76
N ASP A 12 -2.37 2.79 7.14
CA ASP A 12 -3.37 1.75 7.02
C ASP A 12 -2.69 0.40 6.81
N GLU A 13 -3.45 -0.68 6.96
CA GLU A 13 -3.05 -2.05 6.63
C GLU A 13 -4.13 -2.66 5.73
N VAL A 14 -3.80 -2.89 4.46
CA VAL A 14 -4.77 -3.37 3.46
C VAL A 14 -4.19 -4.59 2.76
N ALA A 15 -4.96 -5.68 2.72
CA ALA A 15 -4.58 -6.85 1.96
C ALA A 15 -4.61 -6.56 0.46
N PHE A 16 -3.68 -7.14 -0.31
CA PHE A 16 -3.63 -6.95 -1.76
C PHE A 16 -4.94 -7.32 -2.47
N GLY A 17 -5.69 -8.30 -1.93
CA GLY A 17 -7.00 -8.69 -2.47
C GLY A 17 -8.10 -7.64 -2.29
N ASP A 18 -7.95 -6.73 -1.33
CA ASP A 18 -8.96 -5.70 -1.01
C ASP A 18 -8.70 -4.37 -1.73
N LEU A 19 -7.46 -4.12 -2.18
CA LEU A 19 -7.11 -2.92 -2.96
C LEU A 19 -8.00 -2.72 -4.20
N PRO A 20 -8.28 -3.74 -5.03
CA PRO A 20 -9.12 -3.57 -6.21
C PRO A 20 -10.55 -3.16 -5.88
N ALA A 21 -11.09 -3.59 -4.73
CA ALA A 21 -12.44 -3.22 -4.33
C ALA A 21 -12.50 -1.72 -3.98
N ALA A 22 -11.55 -1.23 -3.19
CA ALA A 22 -11.43 0.19 -2.86
C ALA A 22 -11.21 1.05 -4.11
N LEU A 23 -10.33 0.61 -5.02
CA LEU A 23 -10.09 1.29 -6.29
C LEU A 23 -11.30 1.26 -7.22
N SER A 24 -12.01 0.13 -7.31
CA SER A 24 -13.24 0.00 -8.12
C SER A 24 -14.30 0.97 -7.65
N GLN A 25 -14.50 1.06 -6.33
CA GLN A 25 -15.43 2.00 -5.73
C GLN A 25 -15.04 3.45 -6.06
N LYS A 26 -13.74 3.78 -5.96
CA LYS A 26 -13.26 5.14 -6.24
C LYS A 26 -13.37 5.53 -7.71
N LEU A 27 -13.02 4.63 -8.62
CA LEU A 27 -12.89 4.90 -10.06
C LEU A 27 -14.18 4.62 -10.85
N GLY A 28 -15.19 4.03 -10.22
CA GLY A 28 -16.52 3.83 -10.83
C GLY A 28 -16.56 2.72 -11.89
N HIS A 29 -15.55 1.86 -11.96
CA HIS A 29 -15.54 0.71 -12.87
C HIS A 29 -14.91 -0.52 -12.21
N PRO A 30 -15.22 -1.75 -12.66
CA PRO A 30 -14.68 -2.96 -12.05
C PRO A 30 -13.16 -3.07 -12.22
N ILE A 31 -12.46 -3.33 -11.12
CA ILE A 31 -11.04 -3.65 -11.04
C ILE A 31 -10.91 -4.95 -10.26
N ARG A 32 -10.08 -5.87 -10.76
CA ARG A 32 -9.88 -7.18 -10.15
C ARG A 32 -8.40 -7.40 -9.85
N TYR A 33 -8.14 -8.11 -8.77
CA TYR A 33 -6.81 -8.62 -8.49
C TYR A 33 -6.46 -9.70 -9.53
N ALA A 34 -5.25 -9.63 -10.06
CA ALA A 34 -4.67 -10.65 -10.92
C ALA A 34 -3.22 -10.89 -10.47
N GLU A 35 -3.01 -11.95 -9.69
CA GLU A 35 -1.67 -12.33 -9.25
C GLU A 35 -0.80 -12.68 -10.46
N GLN A 36 0.39 -12.08 -10.51
CA GLN A 36 1.36 -12.32 -11.57
C GLN A 36 2.28 -13.48 -11.18
N SER A 37 2.75 -14.23 -12.17
CA SER A 37 3.80 -15.23 -11.90
C SER A 37 5.09 -14.55 -11.45
N GLU A 38 5.95 -15.26 -10.70
CA GLU A 38 7.25 -14.70 -10.30
C GLU A 38 8.15 -14.38 -11.52
N GLU A 39 7.97 -15.11 -12.63
CA GLU A 39 8.69 -14.83 -13.87
C GLU A 39 8.26 -13.49 -14.49
N GLU A 40 6.96 -13.24 -14.60
CA GLU A 40 6.42 -11.97 -15.11
C GLU A 40 6.76 -10.80 -14.18
N ALA A 41 6.61 -11.00 -12.87
CA ALA A 41 7.01 -10.01 -11.88
C ALA A 41 8.51 -9.66 -12.06
N ARG A 42 9.40 -10.65 -12.14
CA ARG A 42 10.84 -10.39 -12.37
C ARG A 42 11.09 -9.60 -13.66
N LYS A 43 10.37 -9.90 -14.75
CA LYS A 43 10.50 -9.15 -16.02
C LYS A 43 10.10 -7.67 -15.88
N ILE A 44 9.07 -7.38 -15.07
CA ILE A 44 8.52 -6.02 -14.91
C ILE A 44 9.34 -5.19 -13.91
N MET A 45 9.77 -5.78 -12.79
CA MET A 45 10.35 -5.04 -11.66
C MET A 45 11.77 -5.47 -11.27
N GLY A 46 12.35 -6.45 -11.97
CA GLY A 46 13.67 -7.00 -11.65
C GLY A 46 13.69 -7.86 -10.38
N ASP A 47 14.88 -8.34 -10.03
CA ASP A 47 15.05 -9.25 -8.89
C ASP A 47 14.78 -8.59 -7.54
N ASP A 48 15.16 -7.32 -7.35
CA ASP A 48 14.94 -6.62 -6.08
C ASP A 48 13.46 -6.29 -5.86
N GLY A 49 12.74 -5.94 -6.93
CA GLY A 49 11.28 -5.80 -6.89
C GLY A 49 10.61 -7.12 -6.51
N LEU A 50 11.00 -8.22 -7.16
CA LEU A 50 10.45 -9.54 -6.83
C LEU A 50 10.72 -9.92 -5.37
N ARG A 51 11.93 -9.69 -4.87
CA ARG A 51 12.30 -9.96 -3.47
C ARG A 51 11.47 -9.12 -2.49
N MET A 52 11.15 -7.88 -2.82
CA MET A 52 10.28 -7.03 -2.01
C MET A 52 8.87 -7.61 -1.89
N PHE A 53 8.28 -8.09 -2.99
CA PHE A 53 6.95 -8.73 -2.95
C PHE A 53 6.97 -10.08 -2.23
N GLN A 54 8.04 -10.87 -2.36
CA GLN A 54 8.24 -12.08 -1.56
C GLN A 54 8.35 -11.76 -0.06
N PHE A 55 9.01 -10.65 0.29
CA PHE A 55 9.05 -10.15 1.66
C PHE A 55 7.64 -9.78 2.15
N PHE A 56 6.84 -9.05 1.37
CA PHE A 56 5.46 -8.72 1.77
C PHE A 56 4.60 -9.96 2.03
N ARG A 57 4.73 -11.00 1.19
CA ARG A 57 3.96 -12.25 1.32
C ARG A 57 4.33 -13.06 2.56
N THR A 58 5.60 -13.03 2.98
CA THR A 58 6.12 -13.96 4.00
C THR A 58 6.43 -13.31 5.34
N LYS A 59 6.72 -12.01 5.34
CA LYS A 59 7.10 -11.23 6.53
C LYS A 59 6.24 -9.97 6.64
N GLY A 60 6.21 -9.13 5.61
CA GLY A 60 5.47 -7.88 5.64
C GLY A 60 5.96 -6.88 6.67
N TYR A 61 5.26 -5.74 6.75
CA TYR A 61 5.45 -4.73 7.78
C TYR A 61 4.52 -5.01 8.96
N HIS A 62 4.94 -4.63 10.17
CA HIS A 62 4.15 -4.85 11.40
C HIS A 62 4.13 -3.56 12.22
N VAL A 63 3.36 -2.58 11.78
CA VAL A 63 3.24 -1.29 12.45
C VAL A 63 2.03 -1.29 13.37
N ASP A 64 2.23 -1.00 14.65
CA ASP A 64 1.13 -0.72 15.58
C ASP A 64 0.59 0.69 15.33
N ILE A 65 -0.31 0.80 14.35
CA ILE A 65 -0.91 2.08 13.94
C ILE A 65 -1.66 2.74 15.12
N PRO A 66 -2.50 2.04 15.91
CA PRO A 66 -3.15 2.66 17.09
C PRO A 66 -2.17 3.21 18.13
N ALA A 67 -1.06 2.50 18.41
CA ALA A 67 -0.04 3.01 19.32
C ALA A 67 0.69 4.22 18.74
N LEU A 68 0.97 4.22 17.42
CA LEU A 68 1.57 5.35 16.72
C LEU A 68 0.68 6.60 16.79
N GLU A 69 -0.61 6.45 16.51
CA GLU A 69 -1.60 7.53 16.59
C GLU A 69 -1.73 8.08 18.00
N THR A 70 -1.77 7.20 19.01
CA THR A 70 -1.81 7.57 20.42
C THR A 70 -0.56 8.33 20.83
N ALA A 71 0.62 7.85 20.42
CA ALA A 71 1.90 8.45 20.81
C ALA A 71 2.10 9.85 20.20
N TRP A 72 1.51 10.11 19.03
CA TRP A 72 1.70 11.37 18.31
C TRP A 72 0.52 12.33 18.43
N GLY A 73 -0.65 11.85 18.85
CA GLY A 73 -1.86 12.67 18.94
C GLY A 73 -2.48 13.00 17.58
N TYR A 74 -2.15 12.22 16.55
CA TYR A 74 -2.67 12.39 15.18
C TYR A 74 -3.17 11.05 14.67
N ARG A 75 -4.38 11.04 14.10
CA ARG A 75 -4.85 9.92 13.30
C ARG A 75 -4.11 9.90 11.96
N MET A 76 -3.59 8.75 11.57
CA MET A 76 -2.96 8.57 10.26
C MET A 76 -4.01 8.48 9.16
N THR A 77 -3.60 8.77 7.93
CA THR A 77 -4.48 8.70 6.75
C THR A 77 -4.76 7.24 6.39
N ARG A 78 -6.03 6.88 6.24
CA ARG A 78 -6.43 5.54 5.76
C ARG A 78 -6.41 5.48 4.23
N PHE A 79 -6.31 4.28 3.66
CA PHE A 79 -6.19 4.10 2.21
C PHE A 79 -7.38 4.69 1.44
N PRO A 80 -8.66 4.49 1.82
CA PRO A 80 -9.78 5.11 1.12
C PRO A 80 -9.73 6.64 1.13
N GLU A 81 -9.29 7.23 2.25
CA GLU A 81 -9.13 8.69 2.37
C GLU A 81 -8.00 9.20 1.48
N PHE A 82 -6.90 8.45 1.39
CA PHE A 82 -5.83 8.76 0.45
C PHE A 82 -6.34 8.75 -0.99
N LEU A 83 -7.17 7.78 -1.38
CA LEU A 83 -7.75 7.73 -2.73
C LEU A 83 -8.56 9.00 -3.06
N ASP A 84 -9.18 9.64 -2.07
CA ASP A 84 -9.89 10.92 -2.25
C ASP A 84 -8.97 12.11 -2.53
N THR A 85 -7.68 12.02 -2.20
CA THR A 85 -6.69 13.09 -2.41
C THR A 85 -5.99 13.03 -3.77
N VAL A 86 -6.14 11.92 -4.50
CA VAL A 86 -5.45 11.69 -5.76
C VAL A 86 -6.19 12.37 -6.92
N ASP A 87 -5.45 13.12 -7.73
CA ASP A 87 -5.90 13.57 -9.04
C ASP A 87 -5.81 12.39 -10.04
N TRP A 88 -6.93 11.68 -10.18
CA TRP A 88 -7.00 10.46 -10.99
C TRP A 88 -6.91 10.69 -12.49
N GLU A 89 -7.24 11.90 -12.98
CA GLU A 89 -7.05 12.25 -14.39
C GLU A 89 -5.56 12.36 -14.71
N ARG A 90 -4.78 12.94 -13.78
CA ARG A 90 -3.34 13.06 -13.93
C ARG A 90 -2.57 11.77 -13.63
N ALA A 91 -3.11 10.90 -12.77
CA ALA A 91 -2.48 9.65 -12.34
C ALA A 91 -2.54 8.53 -13.39
N GLN A 92 -3.28 8.72 -14.49
CA GLN A 92 -3.36 7.70 -15.53
C GLN A 92 -1.99 7.48 -16.19
N PRO A 93 -1.59 6.21 -16.40
CA PRO A 93 -0.31 5.93 -17.03
C PRO A 93 -0.33 6.46 -18.47
N LYS A 94 0.71 7.23 -18.82
CA LYS A 94 0.95 7.69 -20.18
C LYS A 94 1.65 6.56 -20.92
N TRP A 95 0.89 5.76 -21.65
CA TRP A 95 1.44 4.80 -22.60
C TRP A 95 1.69 5.50 -23.94
#